data_AF-A0A1A8JTG2-F1
#
_entry.id   AF-A0A1A8JTG2-F1
#
_cell.length_a   1.000
_cell.length_b   1.000
_cell.length_c   1.000
_cell.angle_alpha   90.00
_cell.angle_beta   90.00
_cell.angle_gamma   90.00
#
_symmetry.space_group_name_H-M   'P 1'
#
loop_
_entity.id
_entity.type
_entity.pdbx_description
1 polymer ?
#
loop_
_entity_poly.entity_id
_entity_poly.type
_entity_poly.pdbx_seq_one_letter_code
_entity_poly.pdbx_strand_id
1 'polypeptide(L)'
;MFSCILLFAIYLMSSLHDLRVSGSDSHCSVKPVLTPSRLVLRYGDSANVTCEVCGHQGTPKFEKSLGKVTGNNTTAVWIVDKMTEWDITS
;
A
#
# COMPACT_ATOMS: atom_id res chain seq x y z
N MET A 1 -35.13 -10.16 -42.08
CA MET A 1 -34.80 -8.80 -41.57
C MET A 1 -34.83 -8.73 -40.04
N PHE A 2 -35.87 -9.26 -39.37
CA PHE A 2 -35.94 -9.30 -37.89
C PHE A 2 -34.85 -10.14 -37.20
N SER A 3 -34.47 -11.27 -37.80
CA SER A 3 -33.43 -12.15 -37.24
C SER A 3 -32.05 -11.47 -37.14
N CYS A 4 -31.68 -10.65 -38.13
CA CYS A 4 -30.40 -9.92 -38.10
C CYS A 4 -30.35 -8.86 -36.99
N ILE A 5 -31.48 -8.18 -36.72
CA ILE A 5 -31.58 -7.14 -35.69
C ILE A 5 -31.38 -7.75 -34.30
N LEU A 6 -31.98 -8.92 -34.06
CA LEU A 6 -31.82 -9.65 -32.79
C LEU A 6 -30.37 -10.11 -32.57
N LEU A 7 -29.72 -10.64 -33.61
CA LEU A 7 -28.31 -11.06 -33.53
C LEU A 7 -27.37 -9.88 -33.27
N PHE A 8 -27.61 -8.73 -33.92
CA PHE A 8 -26.82 -7.53 -33.72
C PHE A 8 -26.99 -6.96 -32.31
N ALA A 9 -28.22 -6.99 -31.78
CA ALA A 9 -28.50 -6.58 -30.40
C ALA A 9 -27.80 -7.48 -29.39
N ILE A 10 -27.86 -8.82 -29.55
CA ILE A 10 -27.17 -9.76 -28.66
C ILE A 10 -25.65 -9.53 -28.69
N TYR A 11 -25.07 -9.29 -29.87
CA TYR A 11 -23.65 -8.98 -30.04
C TYR A 11 -23.23 -7.66 -29.37
N LEU A 12 -24.06 -6.62 -29.46
CA LEU A 12 -23.79 -5.35 -28.79
C LEU A 12 -23.80 -5.50 -27.26
N MET A 13 -24.77 -6.26 -26.73
CA MET A 13 -24.91 -6.46 -25.29
C MET A 13 -23.75 -7.29 -24.72
N SER A 14 -23.32 -8.35 -25.42
CA SER A 14 -22.14 -9.13 -25.00
C SER A 14 -20.85 -8.30 -25.01
N SER A 15 -20.70 -7.36 -25.95
CA SER A 15 -19.54 -6.46 -25.99
C SER A 15 -19.52 -5.41 -24.87
N LEU A 16 -20.68 -5.06 -24.29
CA LEU A 16 -20.79 -4.07 -23.21
C LEU A 16 -20.49 -4.66 -21.82
N HIS A 17 -20.56 -5.99 -21.66
CA HIS A 17 -20.25 -6.66 -20.40
C HIS A 17 -18.75 -6.68 -20.04
N ASP A 18 -17.86 -6.36 -21.00
CA ASP A 18 -16.41 -6.37 -20.80
C ASP A 18 -15.80 -5.00 -20.52
N LEU A 19 -16.60 -3.95 -20.37
CA LEU A 19 -16.13 -2.63 -19.96
C LEU A 19 -15.90 -2.60 -18.44
N ARG A 20 -14.91 -3.36 -17.97
CA ARG A 20 -14.39 -3.23 -16.60
C ARG A 20 -13.65 -1.91 -16.48
N VAL A 21 -14.34 -0.89 -16.01
CA VAL A 21 -13.73 0.36 -15.55
C VAL A 21 -12.92 0.04 -14.29
N SER A 22 -11.61 -0.18 -14.46
CA SER A 22 -10.67 -0.14 -13.35
C SER A 22 -10.44 1.32 -12.99
N GLY A 23 -11.23 1.83 -12.06
CA GLY A 23 -10.98 3.13 -11.44
C GLY A 23 -9.72 3.03 -10.61
N SER A 24 -8.57 3.37 -11.19
CA SER A 24 -7.36 3.59 -10.42
C SER A 24 -7.56 4.89 -9.64
N ASP A 25 -7.76 4.77 -8.34
CA ASP A 25 -7.81 5.91 -7.43
C ASP A 25 -6.42 6.58 -7.48
N SER A 26 -6.33 7.66 -8.24
CA SER A 26 -5.08 8.30 -8.68
C SER A 26 -4.17 8.85 -7.56
N HIS A 27 -4.57 8.70 -6.30
CA HIS A 27 -3.85 9.13 -5.11
C HIS A 27 -3.25 7.99 -4.28
N CYS A 28 -3.41 6.74 -4.72
CA CYS A 28 -3.02 5.56 -3.95
C CYS A 28 -1.69 4.99 -4.45
N SER A 29 -0.59 5.24 -3.72
CA SER A 29 0.68 4.59 -4.05
C SER A 29 0.56 3.08 -3.83
N VAL A 30 0.79 2.29 -4.90
CA VAL A 30 0.82 0.81 -4.85
C VAL A 30 1.90 0.29 -3.88
N LYS A 31 2.89 1.13 -3.56
CA LYS A 31 3.99 0.81 -2.65
C LYS A 31 3.83 1.52 -1.30
N PRO A 32 4.24 0.88 -0.18
CA PRO A 32 4.28 1.53 1.12
C PRO A 32 5.11 2.82 1.08
N VAL A 33 4.62 3.86 1.75
CA VAL A 33 5.28 5.16 1.86
C VAL A 33 5.88 5.29 3.26
N LEU A 34 7.21 5.46 3.33
CA LEU A 34 7.94 5.69 4.57
C LEU A 34 8.11 7.20 4.81
N THR A 35 7.76 7.66 6.00
CA THR A 35 7.92 9.05 6.44
C THR A 35 8.67 9.09 7.78
N PRO A 36 9.87 9.71 7.83
CA PRO A 36 10.62 10.21 6.68
C PRO A 36 11.15 9.06 5.80
N SER A 37 11.39 9.35 4.51
CA SER A 37 11.89 8.37 3.54
C SER A 37 13.36 7.98 3.76
N ARG A 38 14.11 8.85 4.46
CA ARG A 38 15.46 8.58 4.96
C ARG A 38 15.58 9.20 6.34
N LEU A 39 16.10 8.42 7.28
CA LEU A 39 16.32 8.84 8.66
C LEU A 39 17.78 8.61 9.02
N VAL A 40 18.44 9.63 9.57
CA VAL A 40 19.82 9.56 10.05
C VAL A 40 19.82 10.01 11.50
N LEU A 41 20.30 9.15 12.40
CA LEU A 41 20.26 9.35 13.85
C LEU A 41 21.64 9.12 14.45
N ARG A 42 21.88 9.69 15.63
CA ARG A 42 23.09 9.38 16.42
C ARG A 42 22.81 8.23 17.37
N TYR A 43 23.89 7.63 17.88
CA TYR A 43 23.80 6.61 18.91
C TYR A 43 23.10 7.16 20.16
N GLY A 44 22.05 6.49 20.61
CA GLY A 44 21.25 6.84 21.79
C GLY A 44 20.08 7.77 21.52
N ASP A 45 19.93 8.31 20.31
CA ASP A 45 18.80 9.17 19.95
C ASP A 45 17.50 8.37 19.88
N SER A 46 16.38 9.04 20.19
CA SER A 46 15.04 8.51 19.96
C SER A 46 14.57 8.85 18.55
N ALA A 47 13.69 8.01 18.00
CA ALA A 47 13.08 8.28 16.71
C ALA A 47 11.76 7.55 16.48
N ASN A 48 11.03 8.01 15.45
CA ASN A 48 9.91 7.29 14.89
C ASN A 48 9.95 7.33 13.36
N VAL A 49 9.34 6.31 12.74
CA VAL A 49 9.12 6.24 11.30
C VAL A 49 7.71 5.72 11.08
N THR A 50 6.97 6.40 10.22
CA THR A 50 5.63 5.99 9.81
C THR A 50 5.71 5.28 8.46
N CYS A 51 5.00 4.16 8.33
CA CYS A 51 4.79 3.44 7.09
C CYS A 51 3.29 3.42 6.80
N GLU A 52 2.90 3.96 5.65
CA GLU A 52 1.52 3.99 5.18
C GLU A 52 1.38 3.13 3.93
N VAL A 53 0.40 2.23 3.94
CA VAL A 53 0.00 1.44 2.77
C VAL A 53 -1.37 1.86 2.32
N CYS A 54 -1.57 1.88 1.00
CA CYS A 54 -2.83 2.27 0.44
C CYS A 54 -3.61 1.03 -0.03
N GLY A 55 -4.86 0.93 0.43
CA GLY A 55 -5.78 -0.16 0.10
C GLY A 55 -6.20 -1.01 1.28
N HIS A 56 -7.19 -1.87 1.04
CA HIS A 56 -7.75 -2.78 2.04
C HIS A 56 -6.94 -4.07 2.23
N GLN A 57 -5.87 -4.27 1.44
CA GLN A 57 -5.12 -5.52 1.37
C GLN A 57 -3.66 -5.31 1.76
N GLY A 58 -3.38 -5.47 3.05
CA GLY A 58 -2.02 -5.55 3.59
C GLY A 58 -1.87 -4.75 4.87
N THR A 59 -1.44 -5.41 5.94
CA THR A 59 -1.03 -4.73 7.18
C THR A 59 0.45 -4.38 7.08
N PRO A 60 0.84 -3.10 7.17
CA PRO A 60 2.25 -2.71 7.11
C PRO A 60 3.01 -3.31 8.30
N LYS A 61 4.21 -3.84 8.04
CA LYS A 61 5.11 -4.40 9.06
C LYS A 61 6.50 -3.80 8.89
N PHE A 62 7.17 -3.56 10.00
CA PHE A 62 8.58 -3.20 10.01
C PHE A 62 9.42 -4.41 10.40
N GLU A 63 10.46 -4.66 9.61
CA GLU A 63 11.60 -5.45 10.06
C GLU A 63 12.47 -4.57 10.96
N LYS A 64 12.74 -5.03 12.18
CA LYS A 64 13.44 -4.24 13.19
C LYS A 64 14.21 -5.13 14.14
N SER A 65 15.40 -4.69 14.53
CA SER A 65 16.14 -5.25 15.68
C SER A 65 15.64 -4.65 17.00
N LEU A 66 15.32 -3.35 17.01
CA LEU A 66 15.00 -2.58 18.21
C LEU A 66 13.71 -1.76 18.08
N GLY A 67 13.17 -1.34 19.23
CA GLY A 67 11.95 -0.53 19.30
C GLY A 67 10.67 -1.34 19.17
N LYS A 68 9.54 -0.64 19.08
CA LYS A 68 8.19 -1.21 19.01
C LYS A 68 7.49 -0.74 17.74
N VAL A 69 6.56 -1.54 17.25
CA VAL A 69 5.67 -1.16 16.15
C VAL A 69 4.27 -1.07 16.72
N THR A 70 3.61 0.05 16.49
CA THR A 70 2.19 0.25 16.79
C THR A 70 1.49 0.67 15.50
N GLY A 71 0.17 0.55 15.43
CA GLY A 71 -0.54 0.96 14.23
C GLY A 71 -1.87 0.25 14.04
N ASN A 72 -2.44 0.48 12.86
CA ASN A 72 -3.68 -0.13 12.39
C ASN A 72 -3.42 -0.88 11.07
N ASN A 73 -4.49 -1.22 10.36
CA ASN A 73 -4.40 -2.01 9.13
C ASN A 73 -3.71 -1.27 7.97
N THR A 74 -3.69 0.07 7.96
CA THR A 74 -3.15 0.87 6.85
C THR A 74 -1.92 1.69 7.21
N THR A 75 -1.64 1.85 8.51
CA THR A 75 -0.56 2.68 9.03
C THR A 75 0.16 1.93 10.14
N ALA A 76 1.47 1.77 10.01
CA ALA A 76 2.35 1.30 11.07
C ALA A 76 3.32 2.43 11.46
N VAL A 77 3.58 2.56 12.75
CA VAL A 77 4.55 3.49 13.30
C VAL A 77 5.58 2.67 14.07
N TRP A 78 6.83 2.73 13.62
CA TRP A 78 7.97 2.22 14.36
C TRP A 78 8.49 3.31 15.29
N ILE A 79 8.71 2.96 16.56
CA ILE A 79 9.17 3.89 17.61
C ILE A 79 10.34 3.23 18.35
N VAL A 80 11.42 3.97 18.50
CA VAL A 80 12.60 3.57 19.28
C VAL A 80 12.97 4.67 20.26
N ASP A 81 13.08 4.32 21.54
CA ASP A 81 13.38 5.29 22.60
C ASP A 81 14.88 5.65 22.63
N LYS A 82 15.75 4.69 22.32
CA LYS A 82 17.20 4.88 22.20
C LYS A 82 17.74 3.96 21.13
N MET A 83 18.31 4.53 20.07
CA MET A 83 18.91 3.76 18.98
C MET A 83 20.32 3.31 19.37
N THR A 84 20.49 2.04 19.74
CA THR A 84 21.78 1.50 20.23
C THR A 84 22.29 0.29 19.47
N GLU A 85 21.50 -0.25 18.54
CA GLU A 85 21.85 -1.41 17.73
C GLU A 85 21.33 -1.21 16.31
N TRP A 86 22.10 -1.67 15.32
CA TRP A 86 21.77 -1.63 13.92
C TRP A 86 22.12 -2.99 13.35
N ASP A 87 21.10 -3.79 13.02
CA ASP A 87 21.34 -5.02 12.28
C ASP A 87 21.43 -4.65 10.80
N ILE A 88 22.65 -4.72 10.25
CA ILE A 88 22.94 -4.37 8.85
C ILE A 88 22.99 -5.62 7.96
N THR A 89 22.75 -6.79 8.55
CA THR A 89 22.83 -8.08 7.87
C THR A 89 21.44 -8.52 7.42
N SER A 90 21.22 -8.58 6.09
CA SER A 90 20.01 -9.14 5.47
C SER A 90 20.19 -10.61 5.10
#